data_AF-A0A514CIU7-F1
#
_entry.id   AF-A0A514CIU7-F1
#
_cell.length_a   1.000
_cell.length_b   1.000
_cell.length_c   1.000
_cell.angle_alpha   90.00
_cell.angle_beta   90.00
_cell.angle_gamma   90.00
#
_symmetry.space_group_name_H-M   'P 1'
#
loop_
_entity.id
_entity.type
_entity.pdbx_description
1 polymer ?
#
loop_
_entity_poly.entity_id
_entity_poly.type
_entity_poly.pdbx_seq_one_letter_code
_entity_poly.pdbx_strand_id
1 'polypeptide(L)' 'MRTMITGFLTLILALIVQFTFAQEKIVTGTVINEDGVPLPGVSVVIKETYDGVTTDIDGNYSIKVNKGMS' A
#
# COMPACT_ATOMS: atom_id res chain seq x y z
N MET A 1 18.94 23.38 32.35
CA MET A 1 17.71 22.55 32.22
C MET A 1 17.01 22.70 30.87
N ARG A 2 16.74 23.92 30.38
CA ARG A 2 15.98 24.16 29.13
C ARG A 2 16.61 23.54 27.87
N THR A 3 17.92 23.66 27.69
CA THR A 3 18.64 23.15 26.51
C THR A 3 18.74 21.62 26.44
N MET A 4 18.78 20.96 27.60
CA MET A 4 18.85 19.48 27.69
C MET A 4 17.51 18.83 27.30
N ILE A 5 16.38 19.46 27.68
CA ILE A 5 15.04 19.00 27.30
C ILE A 5 14.82 19.20 25.80
N THR A 6 15.24 20.33 25.23
CA THR A 6 15.13 20.54 23.77
C THR A 6 15.96 19.55 22.97
N GLY A 7 17.18 19.23 23.41
CA GLY A 7 18.02 18.23 22.73
C GLY A 7 17.41 16.82 22.78
N PHE A 8 16.87 16.43 23.93
CA PHE A 8 16.12 15.18 24.07
C PHE A 8 14.87 15.16 23.18
N LEU A 9 14.11 16.27 23.14
CA LEU A 9 12.91 16.40 22.32
C LEU A 9 13.21 16.34 20.81
N THR A 10 14.33 16.91 20.37
CA THR A 10 14.77 16.80 18.97
C THR A 10 15.20 15.37 18.60
N LEU A 11 15.82 14.64 19.53
CA LEU A 11 16.25 13.26 19.30
C LEU A 11 15.05 12.30 19.20
N ILE A 12 14.06 12.43 20.09
CA ILE A 12 12.83 11.64 20.03
C ILE A 12 12.03 11.94 18.75
N LEU A 13 12.00 13.19 18.30
CA LEU A 13 11.35 13.55 17.04
C LEU A 13 12.07 12.93 15.83
N ALA A 14 13.41 12.92 15.82
CA ALA A 14 14.20 12.29 14.77
C ALA A 14 13.98 10.77 14.70
N LEU A 15 13.77 10.10 15.84
CA LEU A 15 13.44 8.67 15.90
C LEU A 15 12.03 8.37 15.36
N ILE A 16 11.06 9.27 15.55
CA ILE A 16 9.69 9.08 15.05
C ILE A 16 9.61 9.15 13.51
N VAL A 17 10.42 10.00 12.87
CA VAL A 17 10.40 10.16 11.40
C VAL A 17 10.74 8.86 10.65
N GLN A 18 11.53 7.97 11.26
CA GLN A 18 11.90 6.67 10.68
C GLN A 18 10.67 5.77 10.42
N PHE A 19 9.60 5.89 11.20
CA PHE A 19 8.41 5.04 11.07
C PHE A 19 7.47 5.42 9.92
N THR A 20 7.68 6.58 9.28
CA THR A 20 6.79 7.09 8.22
C THR A 20 6.95 6.37 6.87
N PHE A 21 8.02 5.58 6.70
CA PHE A 21 8.32 4.90 5.43
C PHE A 21 7.61 3.54 5.26
N ALA A 22 6.93 3.03 6.29
CA ALA A 22 6.26 1.72 6.28
C ALA A 22 4.77 1.77 5.89
N GLN A 23 4.32 2.84 5.22
CA GLN A 23 2.91 2.97 4.85
C GLN A 23 2.54 2.02 3.71
N GLU A 24 1.73 1.00 4.00
CA GLU A 24 1.10 0.14 2.99
C GLU A 24 0.20 0.98 2.08
N LYS A 25 0.38 0.89 0.76
CA LYS A 25 -0.54 1.49 -0.20
C LYS A 25 -1.56 0.44 -0.59
N ILE A 26 -2.84 0.76 -0.47
CA ILE A 26 -3.92 -0.10 -0.97
C ILE A 26 -4.31 0.42 -2.35
N VAL A 27 -4.23 -0.45 -3.37
CA VAL A 27 -4.72 -0.19 -4.72
C VAL A 27 -6.00 -0.97 -4.91
N THR A 28 -7.05 -0.27 -5.33
CA THR A 28 -8.36 -0.84 -5.62
C THR A 28 -8.75 -0.55 -7.05
N GLY A 29 -9.53 -1.44 -7.65
CA GLY A 29 -10.12 -1.22 -8.96
C GLY A 29 -11.09 -2.33 -9.34
N THR A 30 -11.59 -2.28 -10.56
CA THR A 30 -12.52 -3.25 -11.13
C THR A 30 -11.94 -3.77 -12.43
N VAL A 31 -11.95 -5.09 -12.62
CA VAL A 31 -11.54 -5.73 -13.86
C VAL A 31 -12.76 -5.90 -14.75
N ILE A 32 -12.72 -5.32 -15.95
CA ILE A 32 -13.79 -5.38 -16.95
C ILE A 32 -13.26 -5.94 -18.27
N ASN A 33 -14.15 -6.53 -19.07
CA ASN A 33 -13.86 -6.93 -20.45
C ASN A 33 -14.06 -5.76 -21.44
N GLU A 34 -13.88 -6.02 -22.73
CA GLU A 34 -14.06 -5.03 -23.81
C GLU A 34 -15.50 -4.49 -23.91
N ASP A 35 -16.49 -5.28 -23.49
CA ASP A 35 -17.91 -4.90 -23.47
C ASP A 35 -18.31 -4.14 -22.18
N GLY A 36 -17.38 -3.91 -21.25
CA GLY A 36 -17.62 -3.24 -19.97
C GLY A 36 -18.25 -4.13 -18.89
N VAL A 37 -18.26 -5.45 -19.08
CA VAL A 37 -18.77 -6.44 -18.12
C VAL A 37 -17.68 -6.77 -17.09
N PRO A 38 -17.97 -6.75 -15.78
CA PRO A 38 -17.01 -7.14 -14.75
C PRO A 38 -16.60 -8.60 -14.83
N LEU A 39 -15.33 -8.88 -14.53
CA LEU A 39 -14.75 -10.22 -14.60
C LEU A 39 -14.45 -10.76 -13.19
N PRO A 40 -15.29 -11.68 -12.67
CA PRO A 40 -15.05 -12.33 -11.38
C PRO A 40 -14.02 -13.47 -11.51
N GLY A 41 -13.28 -13.73 -10.44
CA GLY A 41 -12.33 -14.85 -10.37
C GLY A 41 -11.02 -14.65 -11.16
N VAL A 42 -10.74 -13.42 -11.61
CA VAL A 42 -9.49 -13.09 -12.32
C VAL A 42 -8.38 -12.79 -11.33
N SER A 43 -7.16 -13.22 -11.64
CA SER A 43 -5.97 -12.94 -10.82
C SER A 43 -5.34 -11.60 -11.20
N VAL A 44 -5.19 -10.71 -10.21
CA VAL A 44 -4.46 -9.44 -10.31
C VAL A 44 -3.13 -9.61 -9.55
N VAL A 45 -2.01 -9.50 -10.26
CA VAL A 45 -0.66 -9.74 -9.70
C VAL A 45 0.16 -8.46 -9.78
N ILE A 46 0.92 -8.14 -8.73
CA ILE A 46 1.86 -7.03 -8.74
C ILE A 46 3.06 -7.46 -9.59
N LYS A 47 3.42 -6.63 -10.58
CA LYS A 47 4.53 -6.90 -11.50
C LYS A 47 5.83 -7.16 -10.72
N GLU A 48 6.63 -8.12 -11.18
CA GLU A 48 7.88 -8.56 -10.54
C GLU A 48 7.72 -9.15 -9.12
N THR A 49 6.51 -9.52 -8.72
CA THR A 49 6.23 -10.18 -7.44
C THR A 49 5.39 -11.44 -7.63
N TYR A 50 5.30 -12.26 -6.57
CA TYR A 50 4.34 -13.35 -6.47
C TYR A 50 3.07 -12.95 -5.71
N ASP A 51 2.96 -11.68 -5.30
CA ASP A 51 1.83 -11.18 -4.55
C ASP A 51 0.70 -10.80 -5.50
N GLY A 52 -0.49 -11.36 -5.24
CA GLY A 52 -1.67 -11.15 -6.06
C GLY A 52 -2.96 -11.38 -5.28
N VAL A 53 -4.06 -10.91 -5.85
CA VAL A 53 -5.41 -11.08 -5.32
C VAL A 53 -6.35 -11.52 -6.43
N THR A 54 -7.41 -12.23 -6.06
CA THR A 54 -8.48 -12.62 -6.99
C THR A 54 -9.62 -11.62 -6.91
N THR A 55 -10.21 -11.28 -8.06
CA THR A 55 -11.39 -10.40 -8.10
C THR A 55 -12.62 -11.05 -7.46
N ASP A 56 -13.46 -10.23 -6.83
CA ASP A 56 -14.74 -10.65 -6.25
C ASP A 56 -15.82 -10.89 -7.31
N ILE A 57 -17.07 -11.14 -6.87
CA ILE A 57 -18.21 -11.42 -7.75
C ILE A 57 -18.57 -10.24 -8.68
N ASP A 58 -18.20 -9.03 -8.29
CA ASP A 58 -18.45 -7.78 -9.01
C ASP A 58 -17.20 -7.33 -9.79
N GLY A 59 -16.17 -8.18 -9.88
CA GLY A 59 -14.91 -7.91 -10.57
C GLY A 59 -13.98 -6.95 -9.82
N ASN A 60 -14.28 -6.59 -8.56
CA ASN A 60 -13.46 -5.67 -7.78
C ASN A 60 -12.25 -6.38 -7.18
N TYR A 61 -11.17 -5.64 -7.02
CA TYR A 61 -9.98 -6.10 -6.31
C TYR A 61 -9.48 -5.04 -5.33
N SER A 62 -8.80 -5.49 -4.28
CA SER A 62 -8.06 -4.66 -3.35
C SER A 62 -6.73 -5.34 -3.06
N ILE A 63 -5.62 -4.71 -3.44
CA ILE A 63 -4.28 -5.27 -3.28
C ILE A 63 -3.38 -4.30 -2.52
N LYS A 64 -2.64 -4.85 -1.55
CA LYS A 64 -1.65 -4.10 -0.78
C LYS A 64 -0.33 -4.11 -1.54
N VAL A 65 0.16 -2.93 -1.89
CA VAL A 65 1.45 -2.71 -2.54
C VAL A 65 2.40 -2.01 -1.58
N ASN A 66 3.60 -2.57 -1.42
CA ASN A 66 4.68 -1.89 -0.72
C ASN A 66 5.30 -0.81 -1.60
N LYS A 67 5.66 0.31 -0.98
CA LYS A 67 6.27 1.46 -1.65
C LYS A 67 7.65 1.05 -2.20
N GLY A 68 7.73 0.84 -3.51
CA GLY A 68 8.94 0.36 -4.21
C GLY A 68 8.70 -0.72 -5.27
N MET A 69 7.51 -1.33 -5.28
CA MET A 69 7.11 -2.37 -6.25
C MET A 69 6.28 -1.79 -7.42
N SER A 70 6.68 -0.63 -7.95
CA SER A 70 5.99 0.02 -9.08
C SER A 70 6.52 -0.43 -10.43
#